data_AF-A0A814ILH4-F1
#
_entry.id   AF-A0A814ILH4-F1
#
_cell.length_a   1.000
_cell.length_b   1.000
_cell.length_c   1.000
_cell.angle_alpha   90.00
_cell.angle_beta   90.00
_cell.angle_gamma   90.00
#
_symmetry.space_group_name_H-M   'P 1'
#
loop_
_entity.id
_entity.type
_entity.pdbx_description
1 polymer ?
#
loop_
_entity_poly.entity_id
_entity_poly.type
_entity_poly.pdbx_seq_one_letter_code
_entity_poly.pdbx_strand_id
1 'polypeptide(L)'
;MSQNFSICKEVINGTLSLYPSATVVVRYYVCEHIIGIEHQLRIPKDATIVVNSNILHRQSNLWSRSLEFDHNCWMHDPETNFKSKLPDPFAYLHFAAEPRNCIGQNFALLLEAKIM
;
A
#
# COMPACT_ATOMS: atom_id res chain seq x y z
N MET A 1 28.42 3.35 -12.12
CA MET A 1 27.34 3.16 -13.10
C MET A 1 26.07 2.80 -12.35
N SER A 2 25.25 3.80 -12.01
CA SER A 2 23.91 3.57 -11.43
C SER A 2 22.98 3.19 -12.58
N GLN A 3 22.69 1.90 -12.77
CA GLN A 3 21.68 1.49 -13.76
C GLN A 3 20.30 1.93 -13.24
N ASN A 4 19.64 2.79 -14.02
CA ASN A 4 18.40 3.45 -13.66
C ASN A 4 17.19 2.51 -13.92
N PHE A 5 17.03 1.50 -13.06
CA PHE A 5 15.91 0.55 -13.09
C PHE A 5 14.65 1.16 -12.47
N SER A 6 14.14 2.24 -13.05
CA SER A 6 12.82 2.77 -12.64
C SER A 6 11.77 1.70 -12.88
N ILE A 7 11.67 1.19 -14.12
CA ILE A 7 10.58 0.30 -14.59
C ILE A 7 10.37 -0.90 -13.66
N CYS A 8 11.44 -1.55 -13.18
CA CYS A 8 11.33 -2.68 -12.26
C CYS A 8 10.54 -2.32 -10.99
N LYS A 9 10.77 -1.14 -10.42
CA LYS A 9 10.04 -0.68 -9.23
C LYS A 9 8.56 -0.50 -9.51
N GLU A 10 8.22 0.05 -10.68
CA GLU A 10 6.82 0.23 -11.10
C GLU A 10 6.12 -1.11 -11.33
N VAL A 11 6.79 -2.07 -11.97
CA VAL A 11 6.29 -3.44 -12.16
C VAL A 11 6.09 -4.15 -10.83
N ILE A 12 7.04 -4.02 -9.89
CA ILE A 12 6.92 -4.59 -8.54
C ILE A 12 5.71 -3.99 -7.82
N ASN A 13 5.52 -2.67 -7.86
CA ASN A 13 4.37 -2.03 -7.21
C ASN A 13 3.04 -2.44 -7.85
N GLY A 14 2.96 -2.50 -9.18
CA GLY A 14 1.78 -2.99 -9.89
C GLY A 14 1.45 -4.45 -9.54
N THR A 15 2.48 -5.30 -9.43
CA THR A 15 2.33 -6.71 -9.05
C THR A 15 1.80 -6.83 -7.64
N LEU A 16 2.43 -6.14 -6.69
CA LEU A 16 2.00 -6.15 -5.29
C LEU A 16 0.56 -5.65 -5.18
N SER A 17 0.19 -4.57 -5.88
CA SER A 17 -1.17 -4.00 -5.88
C SER A 17 -2.26 -5.04 -6.15
N LEU A 18 -2.05 -5.93 -7.11
CA LEU A 18 -2.99 -7.01 -7.44
C LEU A 18 -2.80 -8.27 -6.58
N TYR A 19 -1.55 -8.57 -6.22
CA TYR A 19 -1.15 -9.81 -5.56
C TYR A 19 -0.29 -9.51 -4.31
N PRO A 20 -0.89 -8.93 -3.26
CA PRO A 20 -0.17 -8.61 -2.04
C PRO A 20 0.24 -9.88 -1.31
N SER A 21 1.51 -9.99 -0.89
CA SER A 21 1.99 -11.14 -0.09
C SER A 21 1.26 -11.27 1.26
N ALA A 22 0.91 -10.14 1.86
CA ALA A 22 0.10 -10.06 3.09
C ALA A 22 -1.12 -9.16 2.84
N THR A 23 -2.29 -9.77 2.84
CA THR A 23 -3.56 -9.12 2.43
C THR A 23 -4.29 -8.44 3.59
N VAL A 24 -3.97 -8.82 4.84
CA VAL A 24 -4.74 -8.43 6.02
C VAL A 24 -3.82 -8.03 7.16
N VAL A 25 -4.15 -6.90 7.78
CA VAL A 25 -3.55 -6.42 9.03
C VAL A 25 -4.64 -6.40 10.11
N VAL A 26 -4.43 -7.14 11.19
CA VAL A 26 -5.39 -7.26 12.29
C VAL A 26 -4.91 -6.48 13.52
N ARG A 27 -5.84 -5.82 14.22
CA ARG A 27 -5.61 -5.16 15.51
C ARG A 27 -6.68 -5.58 16.51
N TYR A 28 -6.22 -5.99 17.69
CA TYR A 28 -7.06 -6.26 18.85
C TYR A 28 -6.99 -5.08 19.81
N TYR A 29 -8.13 -4.55 20.22
CA TYR A 29 -8.22 -3.38 21.08
C TYR A 29 -8.34 -3.80 22.55
N VAL A 30 -7.29 -3.52 23.34
CA VAL A 30 -7.24 -3.87 24.77
C VAL A 30 -7.98 -2.87 25.67
N CYS A 31 -8.38 -1.73 25.11
CA CYS A 31 -9.17 -0.68 25.75
C CYS A 31 -10.07 -0.01 24.72
N GLU A 32 -11.03 0.77 25.21
CA GLU A 32 -11.85 1.61 24.34
C GLU A 32 -10.98 2.66 23.63
N HIS A 33 -11.26 2.88 22.35
CA HIS A 33 -10.54 3.85 21.53
C HIS A 33 -11.52 4.66 20.70
N ILE A 34 -11.17 5.91 20.41
CA ILE A 34 -11.95 6.77 19.51
C ILE A 34 -11.07 7.17 18.35
N ILE A 35 -11.52 6.88 17.12
CA ILE A 35 -10.80 7.21 15.88
C ILE A 35 -11.64 8.14 14.98
N GLY A 36 -10.95 8.88 14.12
CA GLY A 36 -11.54 9.81 13.16
C GLY A 36 -11.47 11.28 13.60
N ILE A 37 -11.59 12.19 12.62
CA ILE A 37 -11.75 13.63 12.88
C ILE A 37 -13.10 13.80 13.57
N GLU A 38 -13.15 14.59 14.65
CA GLU A 38 -14.36 14.83 15.47
C GLU A 38 -14.93 13.61 16.22
N HIS A 39 -14.12 12.60 16.57
CA HIS A 39 -14.55 11.47 17.43
C HIS A 39 -15.69 10.61 16.84
N GLN A 40 -15.76 10.52 15.51
CA GLN A 40 -16.89 9.88 14.81
C GLN A 40 -17.01 8.37 15.03
N LEU A 41 -15.93 7.67 15.40
CA LEU A 41 -15.96 6.21 15.55
C LEU A 41 -15.38 5.74 16.89
N ARG A 42 -16.27 5.23 17.74
CA ARG A 42 -15.93 4.60 19.02
C ARG A 42 -15.76 3.10 18.84
N ILE A 43 -14.58 2.60 19.19
CA ILE A 43 -14.21 1.19 19.14
C ILE A 43 -14.24 0.65 20.56
N PRO A 44 -15.10 -0.33 20.87
CA PRO A 44 -15.18 -0.88 22.22
C PRO A 44 -13.93 -1.70 22.54
N LYS A 45 -13.67 -1.86 23.84
CA LYS A 45 -12.69 -2.83 24.34
C LYS A 45 -13.03 -4.23 23.78
N ASP A 46 -11.99 -5.01 23.52
CA ASP A 46 -12.04 -6.39 23.03
C ASP A 46 -12.55 -6.51 21.58
N ALA A 47 -12.67 -5.39 20.87
CA ALA A 47 -12.94 -5.37 19.44
C ALA A 47 -11.71 -5.80 18.62
N THR A 48 -11.99 -6.47 17.50
CA THR A 48 -10.99 -6.78 16.47
C THR A 48 -11.26 -5.98 15.21
N ILE A 49 -10.28 -5.20 14.76
CA ILE A 49 -10.33 -4.48 13.50
C ILE A 49 -9.41 -5.15 12.49
N VAL A 50 -9.92 -5.27 11.27
CA VAL A 50 -9.28 -5.91 10.15
C VAL A 50 -9.14 -4.89 9.03
N VAL A 51 -7.90 -4.56 8.69
CA VAL A 51 -7.59 -3.72 7.51
C VAL A 51 -7.17 -4.66 6.40
N ASN A 52 -7.94 -4.66 5.30
CA ASN A 52 -7.70 -5.54 4.16
C ASN A 52 -7.12 -4.71 2.99
N SER A 53 -5.82 -4.84 2.79
CA SER A 53 -5.10 -4.13 1.73
C SER A 53 -5.51 -4.62 0.34
N ASN A 54 -5.84 -5.91 0.18
CA ASN A 54 -6.30 -6.46 -1.09
C ASN A 54 -7.64 -5.86 -1.55
N ILE A 55 -8.58 -5.62 -0.63
CA ILE A 55 -9.83 -4.92 -0.96
C ILE A 55 -9.53 -3.45 -1.28
N LEU A 56 -8.67 -2.81 -0.48
CA LEU A 56 -8.30 -1.40 -0.64
C LEU A 56 -7.71 -1.10 -2.03
N HIS A 57 -6.77 -1.92 -2.50
CA HIS A 57 -6.12 -1.73 -3.79
C HIS A 57 -7.04 -1.99 -4.99
N ARG A 58 -8.17 -2.67 -4.76
CA ARG A 58 -9.15 -3.00 -5.79
C ARG A 58 -10.32 -2.03 -5.84
N GLN A 59 -10.39 -1.05 -4.94
CA GLN A 59 -11.50 -0.11 -4.94
C GLN A 59 -11.39 0.89 -6.09
N SER A 60 -12.45 0.96 -6.92
CA SER A 60 -12.49 1.79 -8.12
C SER A 60 -12.56 3.30 -7.84
N ASN A 61 -12.90 3.69 -6.60
CA ASN A 61 -12.86 5.08 -6.14
C ASN A 61 -11.44 5.58 -5.89
N LEU A 62 -10.48 4.68 -5.64
CA LEU A 62 -9.07 4.99 -5.41
C LEU A 62 -8.21 4.64 -6.63
N TRP A 63 -8.57 3.59 -7.38
CA TRP A 63 -7.73 3.07 -8.45
C TRP A 63 -8.55 2.94 -9.74
N SER A 64 -8.15 3.66 -10.80
CA SER A 64 -8.67 3.41 -12.14
C SER A 64 -8.16 2.06 -12.63
N ARG A 65 -9.04 1.24 -13.23
CA ARG A 65 -8.70 -0.11 -13.73
C ARG A 65 -8.05 -1.01 -12.66
N SER A 66 -8.57 -0.97 -11.43
CA SER A 66 -8.02 -1.62 -10.22
C SER A 66 -7.86 -3.15 -10.27
N LEU A 67 -8.44 -3.82 -11.26
CA LEU A 67 -8.35 -5.26 -11.48
C LEU A 67 -7.38 -5.65 -12.59
N GLU A 68 -6.91 -4.67 -13.36
CA GLU A 68 -6.00 -4.87 -14.48
C GLU A 68 -4.56 -4.58 -14.04
N PHE A 69 -3.62 -5.34 -14.60
CA PHE A 69 -2.21 -5.05 -14.39
C PHE A 69 -1.81 -3.86 -15.27
N ASP A 70 -1.59 -2.71 -14.64
CA ASP A 70 -1.09 -1.51 -15.30
C ASP A 70 0.04 -0.88 -14.48
N HIS A 71 1.29 -1.16 -14.86
CA HIS A 71 2.45 -0.58 -14.18
C HIS A 71 2.58 0.93 -14.46
N ASN A 72 1.94 1.47 -15.50
CA ASN A 72 2.04 2.88 -15.86
C ASN A 72 1.39 3.77 -14.79
N CYS A 73 0.44 3.24 -14.03
CA CYS A 73 -0.14 3.92 -12.86
C CYS A 73 0.91 4.29 -11.80
N TRP A 74 2.08 3.66 -11.82
CA TRP A 74 3.17 3.86 -10.87
C TRP A 74 4.33 4.69 -11.43
N MET A 75 4.30 4.99 -12.74
CA MET A 75 5.36 5.72 -13.42
C MET A 75 5.34 7.21 -13.09
N HIS A 76 6.50 7.83 -13.26
CA HIS A 76 6.59 9.28 -13.28
C HIS A 76 5.94 9.81 -14.56
N ASP A 77 5.26 10.94 -14.45
CA ASP A 77 4.81 11.72 -15.59
C ASP A 77 6.06 12.15 -16.39
N PRO A 78 6.15 11.80 -17.69
CA PRO A 78 7.36 12.02 -18.47
C PRO A 78 7.63 13.51 -18.79
N GLU A 79 6.62 14.39 -18.70
CA GLU A 79 6.78 15.83 -18.95
C GLU A 79 7.17 16.60 -17.68
N THR A 80 6.61 16.20 -16.53
CA THR A 80 6.78 16.92 -15.26
C THR A 80 7.73 16.22 -14.29
N ASN A 81 8.09 14.96 -14.56
CA ASN A 81 8.89 14.07 -13.72
C ASN A 81 8.33 13.86 -12.29
N PHE A 82 7.09 14.25 -12.03
CA PHE A 82 6.41 13.96 -10.77
C PHE A 82 5.82 12.55 -10.81
N LYS A 83 5.84 11.84 -9.68
CA LYS A 83 5.06 10.61 -9.55
C LYS A 83 3.59 10.92 -9.71
N SER A 84 2.86 10.02 -10.37
CA SER A 84 1.42 9.89 -10.17
C SER A 84 1.14 9.89 -8.66
N LYS A 85 0.53 10.97 -8.17
CA LYS A 85 0.18 11.06 -6.74
C LYS A 85 -0.86 10.00 -6.46
N LEU A 86 -0.62 9.21 -5.41
CA LEU A 86 -1.66 8.37 -4.84
C LEU A 86 -2.85 9.28 -4.47
N PRO A 87 -4.09 8.80 -4.65
CA PRO A 87 -5.27 9.58 -4.27
C PRO A 87 -5.29 9.86 -2.76
N ASP A 88 -4.75 8.94 -1.97
CA ASP A 88 -4.59 9.04 -0.52
C ASP A 88 -3.25 8.41 -0.08
N PRO A 89 -2.54 8.95 0.93
CA PRO A 89 -1.29 8.38 1.44
C PRO A 89 -1.39 6.91 1.88
N PHE A 90 -2.58 6.46 2.31
CA PHE A 90 -2.86 5.11 2.75
C PHE A 90 -3.56 4.26 1.69
N ALA A 91 -3.79 4.78 0.47
CA ALA A 91 -4.42 4.01 -0.62
C ALA A 91 -3.62 2.77 -1.04
N TYR A 92 -2.33 2.70 -0.70
CA TYR A 92 -1.42 1.60 -1.01
C TYR A 92 -0.72 1.10 0.26
N LEU A 93 -1.09 -0.09 0.74
CA LEU A 93 -0.72 -0.60 2.07
C LEU A 93 -0.21 -2.06 2.04
N HIS A 94 0.87 -2.31 1.30
CA HIS A 94 1.42 -3.66 1.14
C HIS A 94 2.30 -4.12 2.29
N PHE A 95 3.08 -3.20 2.85
CA PHE A 95 4.01 -3.48 3.94
C PHE A 95 3.41 -3.08 5.30
N ALA A 96 2.10 -2.82 5.37
CA ALA A 96 1.45 -2.06 6.44
C ALA A 96 2.00 -0.63 6.52
N ALA A 97 1.69 0.07 7.60
CA ALA A 97 2.17 1.41 7.90
C ALA A 97 2.43 1.56 9.40
N GLU A 98 3.03 2.69 9.78
CA GLU A 98 3.18 3.11 11.18
C GLU A 98 4.08 2.12 11.99
N PRO A 99 4.02 2.01 13.33
CA PRO A 99 5.05 1.32 14.13
C PRO A 99 5.10 -0.19 13.94
N ARG A 100 4.18 -0.75 13.13
CA ARG A 100 4.16 -2.18 12.76
C ARG A 100 4.27 -2.35 11.24
N ASN A 101 4.92 -1.41 10.56
CA ASN A 101 5.36 -1.55 9.18
C ASN A 101 6.40 -2.70 9.07
N CYS A 102 6.43 -3.35 7.91
CA CYS A 102 7.38 -4.41 7.60
C CYS A 102 8.82 -3.88 7.61
N ILE A 103 9.63 -4.39 8.54
CA ILE A 103 11.06 -4.08 8.62
C ILE A 103 11.83 -4.57 7.38
N GLY A 104 11.30 -5.56 6.67
CA GLY A 104 11.89 -6.16 5.47
C GLY A 104 11.57 -5.41 4.17
N GLN A 105 10.79 -4.32 4.19
CA GLN A 105 10.34 -3.62 2.98
C GLN A 105 11.51 -3.24 2.06
N ASN A 106 12.58 -2.66 2.62
CA ASN A 106 13.73 -2.24 1.81
C ASN A 106 14.51 -3.43 1.25
N PHE A 107 14.68 -4.50 2.03
CA PHE A 107 15.33 -5.72 1.58
C PHE A 107 14.54 -6.36 0.43
N ALA A 108 13.22 -6.51 0.60
CA ALA A 108 12.34 -7.09 -0.39
C ALA A 108 12.34 -6.30 -1.71
N LEU A 109 12.25 -4.96 -1.64
CA LEU A 109 12.17 -4.11 -2.84
C LEU A 109 13.51 -3.86 -3.54
N LEU A 110 14.64 -3.89 -2.81
CA LEU A 110 15.94 -3.52 -3.36
C LEU A 110 16.82 -4.72 -3.70
N LEU A 111 16.72 -5.81 -2.93
CA LEU A 111 17.63 -6.96 -3.04
C LEU A 111 16.92 -8.19 -3.59
N GLU A 112 15.73 -8.51 -3.09
CA GLU A 112 15.01 -9.70 -3.57
C GLU A 112 14.34 -9.42 -4.92
N ALA A 113 13.30 -8.57 -4.94
CA ALA A 113 12.44 -8.41 -6.11
C ALA A 113 13.09 -7.66 -7.28
N LYS A 114 14.18 -6.92 -7.04
CA LYS A 114 14.82 -6.06 -8.05
C LYS A 114 16.06 -6.69 -8.69
N ILE A 115 16.71 -7.63 -8.00
CA ILE A 115 17.95 -8.27 -8.49
C ILE A 115 17.66 -9.65 -9.08
N MET A 116 16.67 -10.38 -8.55
CA MET A 116 16.15 -11.62 -9.14
C MET A 116 15.40 -11.34 -10.45
#